data_AF-A0A7L3HLE7-F1
#
_entry.id   AF-A0A7L3HLE7-F1
#
_cell.length_a   1.000
_cell.length_b   1.000
_cell.length_c   1.000
_cell.angle_alpha   90.00
_cell.angle_beta   90.00
_cell.angle_gamma   90.00
#
_symmetry.space_group_name_H-M   'P 1'
#
loop_
_entity.id
_entity.type
_entity.pdbx_description
1 polymer ?
#
loop_
_entity_poly.entity_id
_entity_poly.type
_entity_poly.pdbx_seq_one_letter_code
_entity_poly.pdbx_strand_id
1 'polypeptide(L)'
;AESLSESSSASLNMGEIVKITCSRSSNNYGWHLQKVPGIAPGTVIYLNDKRPSGIPSLFSGSISGTMGMLTITGVQAEDEAVY
;
A
#
# COMPACT_ATOMS: atom_id res chain seq x y z
N ALA A 1 12.65 -9.94 26.18
CA ALA A 1 11.94 -8.74 25.71
C ALA A 1 11.97 -8.77 24.20
N GLU A 2 10.97 -9.40 23.60
CA GLU A 2 10.90 -9.56 22.15
C GLU A 2 9.88 -8.55 21.63
N SER A 3 10.41 -7.47 21.06
CA SER A 3 9.65 -6.44 20.37
C SER A 3 9.00 -7.05 19.14
N LEU A 4 7.68 -7.27 19.21
CA LEU A 4 6.86 -7.60 18.05
C LEU A 4 6.77 -6.35 17.17
N SER A 5 7.79 -6.10 16.34
CA SER A 5 7.62 -5.23 15.18
C SER A 5 6.78 -6.02 14.21
N GLU A 6 5.47 -5.78 14.24
CA GLU A 6 4.48 -6.33 13.32
C GLU A 6 4.69 -5.72 11.93
N SER A 7 5.85 -6.01 11.32
CA SER A 7 5.99 -5.91 9.87
C SER A 7 5.15 -7.05 9.31
N SER A 8 3.88 -6.76 9.00
CA SER A 8 3.00 -7.67 8.27
C SER A 8 3.57 -7.86 6.87
N SER A 9 4.54 -8.76 6.74
CA SER A 9 5.14 -9.19 5.48
C SER A 9 4.19 -10.21 4.86
N ALA A 10 3.29 -9.74 4.00
CA ALA A 10 2.48 -10.61 3.17
C ALA A 10 3.30 -11.03 1.95
N SER A 11 3.52 -12.35 1.78
CA SER A 11 4.05 -12.92 0.54
C SER A 11 2.93 -12.97 -0.49
N LEU A 12 3.02 -12.16 -1.54
CA LEU A 12 1.97 -11.99 -2.54
C LEU A 12 2.26 -12.87 -3.76
N ASN A 13 1.30 -13.70 -4.18
CA ASN A 13 1.46 -14.47 -5.41
C ASN A 13 1.07 -13.62 -6.63
N MET A 14 1.76 -13.84 -7.75
CA MET A 14 1.47 -13.13 -9.01
C MET A 14 0.02 -13.35 -9.44
N GLY A 15 -0.69 -12.27 -9.75
CA GLY A 15 -2.09 -12.32 -10.16
C GLY A 15 -3.12 -12.32 -9.00
N GLU A 16 -2.68 -12.36 -7.74
CA GLU A 16 -3.60 -12.20 -6.61
C GLU A 16 -4.07 -10.75 -6.44
N ILE A 17 -5.19 -10.60 -5.72
CA ILE A 17 -5.71 -9.31 -5.29
C ILE A 17 -5.34 -9.12 -3.83
N VAL A 18 -4.59 -8.06 -3.56
CA VAL A 18 -4.11 -7.74 -2.22
C VAL A 18 -4.90 -6.58 -1.67
N LYS A 19 -5.31 -6.71 -0.41
CA LYS A 19 -6.04 -5.66 0.30
C LYS A 19 -5.25 -5.33 1.56
N ILE A 20 -4.66 -4.14 1.56
CA ILE A 20 -3.95 -3.60 2.72
C ILE A 20 -4.90 -2.63 3.40
N THR A 21 -5.12 -2.82 4.69
CA THR A 21 -6.01 -1.98 5.48
C THR A 21 -5.22 -1.28 6.56
N CYS A 22 -5.52 0.01 6.77
CA CYS A 22 -4.92 0.81 7.83
C CYS A 22 -6.03 1.56 8.56
N SER A 23 -6.08 1.42 9.87
CA SER A 23 -6.94 2.21 10.74
C SER A 23 -6.15 3.42 11.27
N ARG A 24 -6.70 4.62 11.10
CA ARG A 24 -6.09 5.86 11.60
C ARG A 24 -7.16 6.83 12.08
N SER A 25 -6.79 7.67 13.04
CA SER A 25 -7.64 8.72 13.61
C SER A 25 -7.76 9.99 12.74
N SER A 26 -7.15 10.04 11.56
CA SER A 26 -7.14 11.23 10.68
C SER A 26 -7.82 10.97 9.35
N ASN A 27 -8.57 11.96 8.84
CA ASN A 27 -9.36 11.89 7.62
C ASN A 27 -8.56 11.85 6.30
N ASN A 28 -7.22 11.87 6.35
CA ASN A 28 -6.37 11.85 5.17
C ASN A 28 -5.48 10.61 5.16
N TYR A 29 -5.47 9.90 4.02
CA TYR A 29 -4.64 8.73 3.78
C TYR A 29 -3.72 9.00 2.60
N GLY A 30 -2.44 8.68 2.83
CA GLY A 30 -1.42 8.56 1.80
C GLY A 30 -0.84 7.15 1.87
N TRP A 31 -0.73 6.51 0.73
CA TRP A 31 -0.11 5.21 0.59
C TRP A 31 1.24 5.40 -0.12
N HIS A 32 2.27 4.79 0.45
CA HIS A 32 3.62 4.88 -0.06
C HIS A 32 4.16 3.48 -0.30
N LEU A 33 5.06 3.35 -1.26
CA LEU A 33 5.66 2.10 -1.65
C LEU A 33 7.18 2.22 -1.67
N GLN A 34 7.84 1.36 -0.89
CA GLN A 34 9.28 1.24 -0.88
C GLN A 34 9.70 -0.08 -1.55
N LYS A 35 10.16 -0.01 -2.79
CA LYS A 35 10.67 -1.19 -3.51
C LYS A 35 12.04 -1.64 -3.01
N VAL A 36 12.88 -0.69 -2.60
CA VAL A 36 14.25 -0.96 -2.19
C VAL A 36 14.50 -0.36 -0.81
N PRO A 37 14.95 -1.16 0.19
CA PRO A 37 15.28 -0.64 1.49
C PRO A 37 16.42 0.40 1.37
N GLY A 38 16.22 1.57 1.97
CA GLY A 38 17.17 2.70 1.88
C GLY A 38 16.91 3.67 0.74
N ILE A 39 15.95 3.40 -0.16
CA ILE A 39 15.46 4.38 -1.15
C ILE A 39 14.22 5.08 -0.59
N ALA A 40 14.07 6.37 -0.87
CA ALA A 40 12.89 7.13 -0.47
C ALA A 40 11.60 6.45 -0.97
N PRO A 41 10.59 6.25 -0.11
CA PRO A 41 9.35 5.60 -0.50
C PRO A 41 8.58 6.47 -1.51
N GLY A 42 8.12 5.86 -2.60
CA GLY A 42 7.34 6.53 -3.64
C GLY A 42 5.86 6.58 -3.27
N THR A 43 5.18 7.71 -3.47
CA THR A 43 3.74 7.78 -3.24
C THR A 43 2.97 7.02 -4.31
N VAL A 44 2.05 6.14 -3.91
CA VAL A 44 1.18 5.39 -4.82
C VAL A 44 -0.27 5.89 -4.81
N ILE A 45 -0.76 6.36 -3.66
CA ILE A 45 -2.06 7.04 -3.53
C ILE A 45 -1.89 8.24 -2.60
N TYR A 46 -2.43 9.38 -2.99
CA TYR A 46 -2.49 10.61 -2.21
C TYR A 46 -3.92 11.14 -2.21
N LEU A 47 -4.25 12.05 -1.28
CA LEU A 47 -5.60 12.59 -1.14
C LEU A 47 -6.66 11.49 -1.20
N ASN A 48 -6.42 10.38 -0.50
CA ASN A 48 -7.37 9.26 -0.32
C ASN A 48 -7.55 8.31 -1.52
N ASP A 49 -7.82 8.84 -2.71
CA ASP A 49 -8.14 8.09 -3.92
C ASP A 49 -7.30 8.53 -5.14
N LYS A 50 -6.50 9.59 -5.02
CA LYS A 50 -5.74 10.13 -6.14
C LYS A 50 -4.46 9.34 -6.36
N ARG A 51 -4.28 8.88 -7.59
CA ARG A 51 -3.07 8.19 -8.01
C ARG A 51 -2.16 9.14 -8.80
N PRO A 52 -0.86 9.21 -8.50
CA PRO A 52 0.09 9.97 -9.31
C PRO A 52 0.21 9.41 -10.73
N SER A 53 0.58 10.26 -11.68
CA SER A 53 0.96 9.82 -13.03
C SER A 53 2.19 8.91 -12.96
N GLY A 54 2.14 7.75 -13.64
CA GLY A 54 3.23 6.77 -13.66
C GLY A 54 3.06 5.61 -12.67
N ILE A 55 2.06 5.67 -11.78
CA ILE A 55 1.69 4.52 -10.96
C ILE A 55 0.69 3.64 -11.73
N PRO A 56 0.91 2.31 -11.80
CA PRO A 56 0.07 1.41 -12.56
C PRO A 56 -1.40 1.42 -12.13
N SER A 57 -2.29 1.06 -13.07
CA SER A 57 -3.74 1.08 -12.82
C SER A 57 -4.26 0.09 -11.78
N LEU A 58 -3.42 -0.87 -11.40
CA LEU A 58 -3.69 -1.90 -10.40
C LEU A 58 -3.82 -1.39 -8.96
N PHE A 59 -3.26 -0.21 -8.65
CA PHE A 59 -3.40 0.41 -7.32
C PHE A 59 -4.67 1.23 -7.22
N SER A 60 -5.48 0.94 -6.20
CA SER A 60 -6.73 1.65 -5.90
C SER A 60 -6.86 1.92 -4.40
N GLY A 61 -7.01 3.18 -4.02
CA GLY A 61 -7.24 3.61 -2.65
C GLY A 61 -8.72 3.86 -2.38
N SER A 62 -9.20 3.44 -1.21
CA SER A 62 -10.55 3.72 -0.72
C SER A 62 -10.52 4.01 0.77
N ILE A 63 -11.52 4.75 1.25
CA ILE A 63 -11.68 5.07 2.67
C ILE A 63 -13.11 4.83 3.09
N SER A 64 -13.27 4.24 4.26
CA SER A 64 -14.53 4.15 4.98
C SER A 64 -14.35 4.68 6.39
N GLY A 65 -14.84 5.89 6.66
CA GLY A 65 -14.71 6.56 7.96
C GLY A 65 -13.26 6.76 8.38
N THR A 66 -12.80 5.94 9.34
CA THR A 66 -11.43 5.93 9.92
C THR A 66 -10.58 4.74 9.44
N MET A 67 -11.04 4.05 8.41
CA MET A 67 -10.35 2.91 7.81
C MET A 67 -10.00 3.22 6.35
N GLY A 68 -8.70 3.21 6.04
CA GLY A 68 -8.20 3.25 4.67
C GLY A 68 -7.97 1.83 4.16
N MET A 69 -8.25 1.60 2.88
CA MET A 69 -8.00 0.34 2.20
C MET A 69 -7.32 0.60 0.86
N LEU A 70 -6.13 0.03 0.69
CA LEU A 70 -5.43 -0.06 -0.59
C LEU A 70 -5.70 -1.44 -1.20
N THR A 71 -6.27 -1.45 -2.39
CA THR A 71 -6.46 -2.65 -3.20
C THR A 71 -5.43 -2.65 -4.32
N ILE A 72 -4.72 -3.76 -4.47
CA ILE A 72 -3.74 -4.01 -5.52
C ILE A 72 -4.27 -5.19 -6.32
N THR A 73 -4.71 -4.96 -7.56
CA THR A 73 -5.28 -6.02 -8.41
C THR A 73 -4.26 -6.52 -9.42
N GLY A 74 -3.89 -7.79 -9.34
CA GLY A 74 -2.97 -8.39 -10.31
C GLY A 74 -1.53 -8.00 -10.02
N VAL A 75 -1.07 -8.34 -8.81
CA VAL A 75 0.33 -8.19 -8.39
C VAL A 75 1.24 -8.76 -9.47
N GLN A 76 2.14 -7.94 -10.01
CA GLN A 76 3.18 -8.35 -10.96
C GLN A 76 4.50 -8.58 -10.23
N ALA A 77 5.47 -9.22 -10.89
CA ALA A 77 6.80 -9.43 -10.30
C ALA A 77 7.47 -8.09 -9.90
N GLU A 78 7.11 -7.01 -10.59
CA GLU A 78 7.59 -5.66 -10.34
C GLU A 78 6.99 -4.97 -9.09
N ASP A 79 5.98 -5.58 -8.47
CA ASP A 79 5.27 -5.06 -7.28
C ASP A 79 5.79 -5.65 -5.95
N GLU A 80 6.88 -6.46 -5.99
CA GLU A 80 7.62 -6.86 -4.79
C GLU A 80 8.21 -5.64 -4.09
N ALA A 81 7.56 -5.21 -3.01
CA ALA A 81 7.92 -4.00 -2.31
C ALA A 81 7.26 -3.96 -0.92
N VAL A 82 7.79 -3.10 -0.05
CA VAL A 82 7.24 -2.83 1.28
C VAL A 82 6.22 -1.69 1.17
N TYR A 83 4.97 -1.98 1.53
CA TYR A 83 3.81 -1.07 1.45
C TYR A 83 3.47 -0.44 2.80
#